data_AF-A0A6I6SEM5-F1
#
_entry.id   AF-A0A6I6SEM5-F1
#
_cell.length_a   1.000
_cell.length_b   1.000
_cell.length_c   1.000
_cell.angle_alpha   90.00
_cell.angle_beta   90.00
_cell.angle_gamma   90.00
#
_symmetry.space_group_name_H-M   'P 1'
#
loop_
_entity.id
_entity.type
_entity.pdbx_description
1 polymer ?
#
loop_
_entity_poly.entity_id
_entity_poly.type
_entity_poly.pdbx_seq_one_letter_code
_entity_poly.pdbx_strand_id
1 'polypeptide(L)'
;MDQVCDACGRIRERPGSTVCDHCGAEQDAEQDAATGTDTGAAAEPRPAAPGRHRDRDEQGRARNARPRDGLGRPLPYGSEGVARQPEGVARTPEASLSEAQRLLDAGMPFHAHEVLEDAWKAAPEAERELWRGLAQLAVGLTHAARGNATGGTALLVRGAAGIAPYAATAPYGIDVGGLTAWVRELTDRLGDAPSGRAGGPVPAAGTAPRLRRP
;
A
#
# COMPACT_ATOMS: atom_id res chain seq x y z
N MET A 1 9.76 -16.63 -11.57
CA MET A 1 9.86 -15.90 -10.28
C MET A 1 8.47 -15.42 -9.94
N ASP A 2 8.01 -15.73 -8.73
CA ASP A 2 6.69 -15.35 -8.26
C ASP A 2 6.58 -13.83 -8.18
N GLN A 3 5.62 -13.24 -8.89
CA GLN A 3 5.43 -11.79 -8.88
C GLN A 3 4.68 -11.42 -7.60
N VAL A 4 5.35 -10.81 -6.62
CA VAL A 4 4.71 -10.25 -5.42
C VAL A 4 4.13 -8.88 -5.78
N CYS A 5 2.91 -8.59 -5.32
CA CYS A 5 2.30 -7.28 -5.51
C CYS A 5 2.85 -6.29 -4.47
N ASP A 6 3.51 -5.23 -4.92
CA ASP A 6 4.07 -4.17 -4.05
C ASP A 6 3.03 -3.43 -3.22
N ALA A 7 1.74 -3.51 -3.59
CA ALA A 7 0.65 -2.85 -2.87
C ALA A 7 0.04 -3.70 -1.74
N CYS A 8 0.02 -5.03 -1.88
CA CYS A 8 -0.63 -5.91 -0.90
C CYS A 8 0.24 -7.06 -0.38
N GLY A 9 1.48 -7.17 -0.85
CA GLY A 9 2.48 -8.16 -0.41
C GLY A 9 2.15 -9.62 -0.76
N ARG A 10 1.11 -9.88 -1.57
CA ARG A 10 0.72 -11.24 -1.98
C ARG A 10 1.36 -11.64 -3.31
N ILE A 11 1.70 -12.92 -3.40
CA ILE A 11 2.06 -13.57 -4.67
C ILE A 11 0.85 -13.51 -5.60
N ARG A 12 1.08 -13.03 -6.82
CA ARG A 12 0.05 -12.92 -7.85
C ARG A 12 -0.23 -14.29 -8.46
N GLU A 13 -1.51 -14.58 -8.62
CA GLU A 13 -1.98 -15.81 -9.25
C GLU A 13 -1.87 -15.73 -10.78
N ARG A 14 -1.96 -14.52 -11.34
CA ARG A 14 -1.73 -14.24 -12.76
C ARG A 14 -0.48 -13.36 -12.95
N PRO A 15 0.72 -13.96 -13.10
CA PRO A 15 1.92 -13.23 -13.46
C PRO A 15 1.70 -12.42 -14.76
N GLY A 16 2.05 -11.13 -14.75
CA GLY A 16 1.91 -10.25 -15.93
C GLY A 16 0.55 -9.58 -16.12
N SER A 17 -0.45 -9.83 -15.27
CA SER A 17 -1.69 -9.03 -15.28
C SER A 17 -1.36 -7.56 -14.97
N THR A 18 -2.09 -6.58 -15.52
CA THR A 18 -1.94 -5.18 -15.10
C THR A 18 -2.63 -4.91 -13.76
N VAL A 19 -3.54 -5.78 -13.33
CA VAL A 19 -4.34 -5.62 -12.10
C VAL A 19 -4.09 -6.77 -11.13
N CYS A 20 -3.81 -6.48 -9.86
CA CYS A 20 -3.60 -7.50 -8.83
C CYS A 20 -4.92 -8.19 -8.45
N ASP A 21 -4.99 -9.52 -8.49
CA ASP A 21 -6.18 -10.31 -8.11
C ASP A 21 -6.58 -10.15 -6.64
N HIS A 22 -5.61 -9.84 -5.77
CA HIS A 22 -5.82 -9.76 -4.32
C HIS A 22 -6.24 -8.39 -3.81
N CYS A 23 -5.98 -7.31 -4.56
CA CYS A 23 -6.23 -5.94 -4.10
C CYS A 23 -6.65 -4.97 -5.21
N GLY A 24 -6.82 -5.44 -6.45
CA GLY A 24 -7.20 -4.59 -7.58
C GLY A 24 -6.20 -3.48 -7.91
N ALA A 25 -5.00 -3.48 -7.33
CA ALA A 25 -3.97 -2.49 -7.66
C ALA A 25 -3.61 -2.63 -9.13
N GLU A 26 -3.81 -1.57 -9.90
CA GLU A 26 -3.20 -1.44 -11.21
C GLU A 26 -1.70 -1.21 -11.01
N GLN A 27 -0.87 -2.07 -11.58
CA GLN A 27 0.54 -1.77 -11.76
C GLN A 27 0.64 -0.75 -12.89
N ASP A 28 1.47 0.29 -12.72
CA ASP A 28 1.73 1.28 -13.77
C ASP A 28 2.06 0.53 -15.07
N ALA A 29 1.10 0.50 -16.00
CA ALA A 29 1.18 -0.21 -17.26
C ALA A 29 2.02 0.57 -18.26
N GLU A 30 3.26 0.84 -17.90
CA GLU A 30 4.31 1.09 -18.87
C GLU A 30 5.50 0.35 -18.34
N GLN A 31 5.58 -0.94 -18.68
CA GLN A 31 6.75 -1.82 -18.65
C GLN A 31 6.28 -3.27 -18.57
N ASP A 32 5.89 -3.85 -19.71
CA ASP A 32 6.11 -5.28 -20.03
C ASP A 32 5.52 -5.57 -21.42
N ALA A 33 6.21 -5.08 -22.45
CA ALA A 33 6.09 -5.62 -23.79
C ALA A 33 7.50 -5.92 -24.29
N ALA A 34 8.02 -7.07 -23.87
CA ALA A 34 9.12 -7.76 -24.55
C ALA A 34 9.11 -9.25 -24.20
N THR A 35 7.98 -9.92 -24.45
CA THR A 35 7.98 -11.36 -24.71
C THR A 35 8.11 -11.51 -26.23
N GLY A 36 9.28 -11.93 -26.68
CA GLY A 36 9.59 -12.06 -28.09
C GLY A 36 10.77 -13.01 -28.27
N THR A 37 10.42 -14.28 -28.37
CA THR A 37 11.17 -15.45 -28.82
C THR A 37 12.30 -15.13 -29.80
N ASP A 38 13.51 -15.59 -29.47
CA ASP A 38 14.64 -15.69 -30.39
C ASP A 38 14.35 -16.77 -31.45
N THR A 39 14.17 -16.36 -32.70
CA THR A 39 14.50 -17.19 -33.87
C THR A 39 14.74 -16.29 -35.07
N GLY A 40 15.90 -16.47 -35.73
CA GLY A 40 16.54 -15.46 -36.55
C GLY A 40 15.91 -15.13 -37.91
N ALA A 41 16.19 -13.92 -38.40
CA ALA A 41 16.63 -13.63 -39.77
C ALA A 41 17.04 -12.14 -39.88
N ALA A 42 18.08 -11.88 -40.66
CA ALA A 42 18.78 -10.60 -40.77
C ALA A 42 17.92 -9.44 -41.29
N ALA A 43 17.99 -8.28 -40.61
CA ALA A 43 17.61 -6.98 -41.14
C ALA A 43 18.37 -5.85 -40.41
N GLU A 44 18.82 -4.86 -41.17
CA GLU A 44 19.74 -3.77 -40.78
C GLU A 44 19.24 -2.90 -39.60
N PRO A 45 20.13 -2.32 -38.76
CA PRO A 45 19.72 -1.55 -37.60
C PRO A 45 19.18 -0.18 -38.00
N ARG A 46 17.87 0.04 -37.76
CA ARG A 46 17.25 1.37 -37.77
C ARG A 46 17.69 2.15 -36.52
N PRO A 47 17.88 3.49 -36.60
CA PRO A 47 18.25 4.28 -35.44
C PRO A 47 17.13 4.23 -34.39
N ALA A 48 17.49 3.85 -33.17
CA ALA A 48 16.58 3.71 -32.05
C ALA A 48 15.99 5.08 -31.66
N ALA A 49 14.66 5.16 -31.56
CA ALA A 49 13.98 6.26 -30.87
C ALA A 49 14.40 6.27 -29.39
N PRO A 50 14.47 7.43 -28.71
CA PRO A 50 14.87 7.50 -27.31
C PRO A 50 13.76 6.89 -26.43
N GLY A 51 13.89 5.59 -26.18
CA GLY A 51 13.08 4.86 -25.21
C GLY A 51 13.37 5.37 -23.80
N ARG A 52 12.31 5.74 -23.08
CA ARG A 52 12.31 6.13 -21.67
C ARG A 52 13.10 5.10 -20.85
N HIS A 53 14.33 5.44 -20.50
CA HIS A 53 15.17 4.58 -19.68
C HIS A 53 14.55 4.53 -18.27
N ARG A 54 14.19 3.33 -17.81
CA ARG A 54 13.81 3.12 -16.40
C ARG A 54 14.95 3.69 -15.56
N ASP A 55 14.63 4.51 -14.56
CA ASP A 55 15.63 5.09 -13.68
C ASP A 55 16.35 3.94 -12.97
N ARG A 56 17.66 3.82 -13.17
CA ARG A 56 18.47 2.69 -12.69
C ARG A 56 19.73 3.24 -12.04
N ASP A 57 20.18 2.60 -10.96
CA ASP A 57 21.49 2.90 -10.38
C ASP A 57 22.63 2.42 -11.30
N GLU A 58 23.88 2.73 -10.92
CA GLU A 58 25.09 2.32 -11.64
C GLU A 58 25.22 0.79 -11.77
N GLN A 59 24.46 0.02 -10.98
CA GLN A 59 24.40 -1.44 -11.02
C GLN A 59 23.17 -1.96 -11.80
N GLY A 60 22.40 -1.08 -12.44
CA GLY A 60 21.23 -1.44 -13.23
C GLY A 60 19.97 -1.76 -12.41
N ARG A 61 19.98 -1.55 -11.09
CA ARG A 61 18.79 -1.75 -10.23
C ARG A 61 17.84 -0.58 -10.39
N ALA A 62 16.55 -0.86 -10.51
CA ALA A 62 15.54 0.18 -10.62
C ALA A 62 15.61 1.12 -9.42
N ARG A 63 15.85 2.42 -9.67
CA ARG A 63 15.71 3.47 -8.67
C ARG A 63 14.28 3.99 -8.70
N ASN A 64 13.61 3.93 -7.56
CA ASN A 64 12.32 4.58 -7.38
C ASN A 64 12.53 6.07 -7.07
N ALA A 65 13.24 6.79 -7.96
CA ALA A 65 13.58 8.21 -7.79
C ALA A 65 12.48 9.16 -8.29
N ARG A 66 11.41 8.62 -8.89
CA ARG A 66 10.26 9.41 -9.33
C ARG A 66 9.55 9.99 -8.09
N PRO A 67 9.34 11.32 -8.02
CA PRO A 67 8.63 11.96 -6.92
C PRO A 67 7.22 11.37 -6.73
N ARG A 68 6.72 11.35 -5.50
CA ARG A 68 5.40 10.80 -5.15
C ARG A 68 4.61 11.78 -4.28
N ASP A 69 3.29 11.71 -4.35
CA ASP A 69 2.43 12.48 -3.45
C ASP A 69 2.33 11.84 -2.05
N GLY A 70 1.60 12.48 -1.12
CA GLY A 70 1.39 11.97 0.24
C GLY A 70 0.60 10.65 0.33
N LEU A 71 -0.03 10.22 -0.77
CA LEU A 71 -0.64 8.90 -0.87
C LEU A 71 0.30 7.89 -1.53
N GLY A 72 1.50 8.27 -1.99
CA GLY A 72 2.47 7.42 -2.68
C GLY A 72 2.25 7.29 -4.19
N ARG A 73 1.36 8.07 -4.81
CA ARG A 73 1.15 8.05 -6.27
C ARG A 73 2.31 8.75 -6.99
N PRO A 74 2.82 8.19 -8.10
CA PRO A 74 3.87 8.84 -8.88
C PRO A 74 3.45 10.23 -9.41
N LEU A 75 4.33 11.21 -9.28
CA LEU A 75 4.17 12.56 -9.83
C LEU A 75 5.00 12.75 -11.11
N PRO A 76 4.72 13.78 -11.94
CA PRO A 76 5.61 14.16 -13.03
C PRO A 76 7.03 14.47 -12.53
N TYR A 77 8.05 14.14 -13.32
CA TYR A 77 9.44 14.51 -13.00
C TYR A 77 9.58 16.03 -12.85
N GLY A 78 10.39 16.47 -11.90
CA GLY A 78 10.54 17.88 -11.54
C GLY A 78 9.47 18.41 -10.58
N SER A 79 8.45 17.62 -10.25
CA SER A 79 7.51 17.96 -9.17
C SER A 79 8.17 17.73 -7.81
N GLU A 80 7.85 18.57 -6.83
CA GLU A 80 8.19 18.29 -5.44
C GLU A 80 7.33 17.12 -4.93
N GLY A 81 7.99 16.07 -4.46
CA GLY A 81 7.33 14.90 -3.87
C GLY A 81 7.44 14.90 -2.35
N VAL A 82 6.60 14.09 -1.72
CA VAL A 82 6.70 13.80 -0.30
C VAL A 82 7.70 12.66 -0.12
N ALA A 83 8.73 12.86 0.69
CA ALA A 83 9.69 11.82 1.02
C ALA A 83 9.00 10.63 1.70
N ARG A 84 9.43 9.40 1.38
CA ARG A 84 9.00 8.19 2.10
C ARG A 84 9.49 8.23 3.54
N GLN A 85 8.86 7.47 4.42
CA GLN A 85 9.43 7.25 5.75
C GLN A 85 10.79 6.56 5.62
N PRO A 86 11.79 6.95 6.43
CA PRO A 86 13.06 6.23 6.47
C PRO A 86 12.83 4.78 6.89
N GLU A 87 13.25 3.85 6.05
CA GLU A 87 13.13 2.41 6.31
C GLU A 87 14.09 1.97 7.42
N GLY A 88 13.66 1.02 8.25
CA GLY A 88 14.51 0.39 9.27
C GLY A 88 14.78 1.25 10.51
N VAL A 89 13.99 2.31 10.73
CA VAL A 89 14.08 3.11 11.95
C VAL A 89 13.47 2.33 13.11
N ALA A 90 14.33 1.88 14.02
CA ALA A 90 13.91 1.21 15.24
C ALA A 90 13.11 2.17 16.14
N ARG A 91 11.86 1.81 16.41
CA ARG A 91 10.94 2.51 17.32
C ARG A 91 10.36 1.52 18.32
N THR A 92 10.03 2.00 19.51
CA THR A 92 9.22 1.20 20.45
C THR A 92 7.79 1.05 19.91
N PRO A 93 7.03 0.02 20.33
CA PRO A 93 5.60 -0.11 20.02
C PRO A 93 4.80 1.19 20.15
N GLU A 94 4.96 1.90 21.28
CA GLU A 94 4.21 3.13 21.56
C GLU A 94 4.63 4.28 20.64
N ALA A 95 5.92 4.39 20.33
CA ALA A 95 6.44 5.38 19.40
C ALA A 95 5.96 5.12 17.96
N SER A 96 5.95 3.85 17.53
CA SER A 96 5.41 3.45 16.22
C SER A 96 3.93 3.80 16.10
N LEU A 97 3.11 3.48 17.11
CA LEU A 97 1.68 3.82 17.13
C LEU A 97 1.45 5.34 17.15
N SER A 98 2.24 6.08 17.91
CA SER A 98 2.10 7.55 17.98
C SER A 98 2.46 8.22 16.65
N GLU A 99 3.55 7.78 16.01
CA GLU A 99 3.95 8.31 14.70
C GLU A 99 2.97 7.90 13.59
N ALA A 100 2.51 6.65 13.59
CA ALA A 100 1.48 6.21 12.66
C ALA A 100 0.18 7.01 12.83
N GLN A 101 -0.26 7.29 14.07
CA GLN A 101 -1.43 8.14 14.32
C GLN A 101 -1.22 9.56 13.78
N ARG A 102 -0.06 10.17 14.04
CA ARG A 102 0.26 11.53 13.55
C ARG A 102 0.18 11.61 12.03
N LEU A 103 0.68 10.58 11.33
CA LEU A 103 0.63 10.49 9.87
C LEU A 103 -0.79 10.26 9.36
N LEU A 104 -1.58 9.41 10.02
CA LEU A 104 -2.98 9.20 9.71
C LEU A 104 -3.80 10.49 9.85
N ASP A 105 -3.60 11.23 10.94
CA ASP A 105 -4.23 12.53 11.19
C ASP A 105 -3.85 13.57 10.13
N ALA A 106 -2.62 13.50 9.61
CA ALA A 106 -2.15 14.33 8.50
C ALA A 106 -2.64 13.87 7.11
N GLY A 107 -3.45 12.82 7.03
CA GLY A 107 -3.94 12.27 5.77
C GLY A 107 -2.87 11.54 4.95
N MET A 108 -1.85 11.00 5.61
CA MET A 108 -0.73 10.27 5.01
C MET A 108 -0.76 8.77 5.38
N PRO A 109 -1.82 8.03 5.00
CA PRO A 109 -1.98 6.63 5.38
C PRO A 109 -0.92 5.70 4.76
N PHE A 110 -0.32 6.07 3.63
CA PHE A 110 0.76 5.29 3.04
C PHE A 110 2.03 5.34 3.91
N HIS A 111 2.41 6.53 4.37
CA HIS A 111 3.52 6.69 5.30
C HIS A 111 3.23 6.03 6.66
N ALA A 112 1.99 6.09 7.14
CA ALA A 112 1.60 5.36 8.35
C ALA A 112 1.76 3.84 8.16
N HIS A 113 1.41 3.31 6.99
CA HIS A 113 1.65 1.92 6.64
C HIS A 113 3.14 1.56 6.71
N GLU A 114 4.03 2.41 6.20
CA GLU A 114 5.49 2.17 6.26
C GLU A 114 5.99 2.04 7.70
N VAL A 115 5.55 2.93 8.60
CA VAL A 115 5.90 2.88 10.03
C VAL A 115 5.40 1.59 10.68
N LEU A 116 4.17 1.19 10.37
CA LEU A 116 3.56 -0.03 10.91
C LEU A 116 4.17 -1.31 10.32
N GLU A 117 4.65 -1.26 9.08
CA GLU A 117 5.37 -2.36 8.45
C GLU A 117 6.74 -2.58 9.11
N ASP A 118 7.47 -1.52 9.41
CA ASP A 118 8.73 -1.63 10.14
C ASP A 118 8.50 -2.18 11.57
N ALA A 119 7.44 -1.74 12.23
CA ALA A 119 7.04 -2.31 13.51
C ALA A 119 6.69 -3.80 13.39
N TRP A 120 6.00 -4.20 12.32
CA TRP A 120 5.71 -5.61 12.03
C TRP A 120 6.97 -6.45 11.84
N LYS A 121 7.95 -5.96 11.07
CA LYS A 121 9.24 -6.64 10.85
C LYS A 121 10.02 -6.82 12.16
N ALA A 122 9.92 -5.87 13.08
CA ALA A 122 10.57 -5.90 14.39
C ALA A 122 9.77 -6.62 15.49
N ALA A 123 8.50 -6.94 15.24
CA ALA A 123 7.61 -7.47 16.27
C ALA A 123 7.98 -8.89 16.74
N PRO A 124 7.78 -9.20 18.03
CA PRO A 124 7.79 -10.58 18.51
C PRO A 124 6.77 -11.44 17.76
N GLU A 125 7.05 -12.74 17.63
CA GLU A 125 6.18 -13.67 16.88
C GLU A 125 4.72 -13.63 17.34
N ALA A 126 4.47 -13.55 18.65
CA ALA A 126 3.13 -13.51 19.23
C ALA A 126 2.30 -12.29 18.79
N GLU A 127 2.94 -11.22 18.33
CA GLU A 127 2.30 -9.95 17.96
C GLU A 127 2.41 -9.66 16.46
N ARG A 128 3.09 -10.52 15.71
CA ARG A 128 3.39 -10.29 14.30
C ARG A 128 2.13 -10.05 13.47
N GLU A 129 1.06 -10.81 13.72
CA GLU A 129 -0.21 -10.63 13.01
C GLU A 129 -0.99 -9.37 13.45
N LEU A 130 -0.83 -8.90 14.70
CA LEU A 130 -1.38 -7.61 15.15
C LEU A 130 -0.79 -6.46 14.33
N TRP A 131 0.54 -6.38 14.26
CA TRP A 131 1.23 -5.32 13.54
C TRP A 131 0.99 -5.38 12.04
N ARG A 132 0.96 -6.59 11.46
CA ARG A 132 0.58 -6.81 10.06
C ARG A 132 -0.84 -6.33 9.78
N GLY A 133 -1.78 -6.62 10.68
CA GLY A 133 -3.16 -6.17 10.59
C GLY A 133 -3.25 -4.64 10.58
N LEU A 134 -2.56 -3.95 11.48
CA LEU A 134 -2.51 -2.48 11.51
C LEU A 134 -1.91 -1.89 10.20
N ALA A 135 -0.81 -2.47 9.71
CA ALA A 135 -0.22 -2.05 8.44
C ALA A 135 -1.20 -2.23 7.27
N GLN A 136 -2.00 -3.30 7.27
CA GLN A 136 -3.07 -3.55 6.29
C GLN A 136 -4.20 -2.53 6.37
N LEU A 137 -4.60 -2.10 7.58
CA LEU A 137 -5.61 -1.06 7.76
C LEU A 137 -5.17 0.26 7.13
N ALA A 138 -3.93 0.67 7.38
CA ALA A 138 -3.36 1.91 6.83
C ALA A 138 -3.26 1.87 5.30
N VAL A 139 -2.77 0.79 4.70
CA VAL A 139 -2.73 0.67 3.23
C VAL A 139 -4.13 0.47 2.63
N GLY A 140 -5.07 -0.15 3.34
CA GLY A 140 -6.48 -0.22 2.95
C GLY A 140 -7.13 1.16 2.83
N LEU A 141 -6.88 2.05 3.80
CA LEU A 141 -7.28 3.45 3.72
C LEU A 141 -6.59 4.19 2.57
N THR A 142 -5.32 3.89 2.30
CA THR A 142 -4.59 4.45 1.13
C THR A 142 -5.29 4.08 -0.18
N HIS A 143 -5.71 2.82 -0.36
CA HIS A 143 -6.45 2.39 -1.54
C HIS A 143 -7.80 3.08 -1.68
N ALA A 144 -8.57 3.14 -0.58
CA ALA A 144 -9.84 3.86 -0.56
C ALA A 144 -9.65 5.35 -0.93
N ALA A 145 -8.62 6.00 -0.40
CA ALA A 145 -8.30 7.40 -0.69
C ALA A 145 -7.78 7.63 -2.13
N ARG A 146 -7.33 6.58 -2.81
CA ARG A 146 -6.98 6.61 -4.24
C ARG A 146 -8.16 6.27 -5.15
N GLY A 147 -9.34 5.96 -4.60
CA GLY A 147 -10.53 5.55 -5.37
C GLY A 147 -10.59 4.07 -5.73
N ASN A 148 -9.68 3.24 -5.18
CA ASN A 148 -9.76 1.80 -5.32
C ASN A 148 -10.57 1.22 -4.15
N ALA A 149 -11.90 1.35 -4.24
CA ALA A 149 -12.84 0.87 -3.23
C ALA A 149 -12.73 -0.65 -2.99
N THR A 150 -12.68 -1.45 -4.05
CA THR A 150 -12.58 -2.92 -3.95
C THR A 150 -11.31 -3.35 -3.22
N GLY A 151 -10.16 -2.78 -3.62
CA GLY A 151 -8.87 -3.04 -2.98
C GLY A 151 -8.80 -2.56 -1.54
N GLY A 152 -9.33 -1.36 -1.29
CA GLY A 152 -9.45 -0.79 0.05
C GLY A 152 -10.24 -1.70 0.97
N THR A 153 -11.46 -2.09 0.57
CA THR A 153 -12.32 -3.01 1.33
C THR A 153 -11.63 -4.34 1.60
N ALA A 154 -11.00 -4.95 0.60
CA ALA A 154 -10.32 -6.24 0.77
C ALA A 154 -9.18 -6.18 1.81
N LEU A 155 -8.41 -5.09 1.83
CA LEU A 155 -7.32 -4.89 2.79
C LEU A 155 -7.83 -4.52 4.19
N LEU A 156 -8.85 -3.68 4.29
CA LEU A 156 -9.47 -3.28 5.55
C LEU A 156 -10.09 -4.48 6.28
N VAL A 157 -10.87 -5.30 5.57
CA VAL A 157 -11.48 -6.51 6.15
C VAL A 157 -10.42 -7.49 6.63
N ARG A 158 -9.34 -7.68 5.84
CA ARG A 158 -8.23 -8.57 6.22
C ARG A 158 -7.47 -8.04 7.44
N GLY A 159 -7.18 -6.74 7.47
CA GLY A 159 -6.52 -6.09 8.60
C GLY A 159 -7.34 -6.22 9.88
N ALA A 160 -8.66 -5.99 9.80
CA ALA A 160 -9.58 -6.18 10.92
C ALA A 160 -9.57 -7.63 11.44
N ALA A 161 -9.59 -8.62 10.52
CA ALA A 161 -9.50 -10.02 10.90
C ALA A 161 -8.17 -10.37 11.59
N GLY A 162 -7.06 -9.76 11.17
CA GLY A 162 -5.74 -9.95 11.79
C GLY A 162 -5.63 -9.39 13.21
N ILE A 163 -6.28 -8.24 13.48
CA ILE A 163 -6.24 -7.63 14.82
C ILE A 163 -7.31 -8.18 15.78
N ALA A 164 -8.38 -8.79 15.27
CA ALA A 164 -9.51 -9.25 16.08
C ALA A 164 -9.13 -10.19 17.26
N PRO A 165 -8.18 -11.14 17.12
CA PRO A 165 -7.76 -12.00 18.23
C PRO A 165 -7.17 -11.25 19.45
N TYR A 166 -6.73 -10.01 19.25
CA TYR A 166 -6.09 -9.18 20.28
C TYR A 166 -7.09 -8.27 21.02
N ALA A 167 -8.39 -8.36 20.73
CA ALA A 167 -9.39 -7.47 21.31
C ALA A 167 -9.47 -7.54 22.85
N ALA A 168 -9.26 -8.72 23.43
CA ALA A 168 -9.32 -8.93 24.87
C ALA A 168 -8.06 -8.42 25.61
N THR A 169 -6.89 -8.53 24.99
CA THR A 169 -5.61 -8.14 25.60
C THR A 169 -5.26 -6.68 25.33
N ALA A 170 -5.73 -6.12 24.20
CA ALA A 170 -5.48 -4.75 23.75
C ALA A 170 -4.02 -4.29 23.97
N PRO A 171 -3.02 -4.97 23.37
CA PRO A 171 -1.61 -4.62 23.57
C PRO A 171 -1.35 -3.15 23.26
N TYR A 172 -0.50 -2.50 24.05
CA TYR A 172 -0.09 -1.10 23.85
C TYR A 172 -1.25 -0.08 23.83
N GLY A 173 -2.41 -0.45 24.39
CA GLY A 173 -3.61 0.38 24.39
C GLY A 173 -4.31 0.49 23.03
N ILE A 174 -4.02 -0.42 22.09
CA ILE A 174 -4.63 -0.44 20.76
C ILE A 174 -6.14 -0.63 20.86
N ASP A 175 -6.89 0.24 20.17
CA ASP A 175 -8.35 0.19 20.18
C ASP A 175 -8.91 -0.77 19.13
N VAL A 176 -8.70 -2.08 19.32
CA VAL A 176 -9.16 -3.11 18.38
C VAL A 176 -10.68 -3.02 18.12
N GLY A 177 -11.46 -2.68 19.16
CA GLY A 177 -12.91 -2.49 19.05
C GLY A 177 -13.27 -1.31 18.15
N GLY A 178 -12.68 -0.13 18.41
CA GLY A 178 -12.89 1.06 17.58
C GLY A 178 -12.40 0.86 16.14
N LEU A 179 -11.25 0.21 15.93
CA LEU A 179 -10.72 -0.10 14.61
C LEU A 179 -11.63 -1.05 13.83
N THR A 180 -12.20 -2.06 14.49
CA THR A 180 -13.12 -3.02 13.84
C THR A 180 -14.43 -2.34 13.46
N ALA A 181 -14.97 -1.48 14.32
CA ALA A 181 -16.17 -0.70 14.02
C ALA A 181 -15.93 0.27 12.86
N TRP A 182 -14.80 0.97 12.88
CA TRP A 182 -14.36 1.86 11.81
C TRP A 182 -14.22 1.14 10.46
N VAL A 183 -13.63 -0.06 10.44
CA VAL A 183 -13.53 -0.86 9.21
C VAL A 183 -14.92 -1.15 8.64
N ARG A 184 -15.87 -1.59 9.47
CA ARG A 184 -17.23 -1.91 9.02
C ARG A 184 -17.91 -0.69 8.39
N GLU A 185 -17.89 0.45 9.09
CA GLU A 185 -18.48 1.70 8.59
C GLU A 185 -17.85 2.14 7.26
N LEU A 186 -16.52 2.09 7.16
CA LEU A 186 -15.82 2.47 5.95
C LEU A 186 -16.14 1.51 4.80
N THR A 187 -16.19 0.19 5.04
CA THR A 187 -16.52 -0.78 4.00
C THR A 187 -17.95 -0.66 3.52
N ASP A 188 -18.90 -0.36 4.41
CA ASP A 188 -20.31 -0.12 4.04
C ASP A 188 -20.40 1.11 3.13
N ARG A 189 -19.75 2.22 3.51
CA ARG A 189 -19.67 3.44 2.69
C ARG A 189 -19.02 3.21 1.31
N LEU A 190 -18.02 2.34 1.24
CA LEU A 190 -17.36 1.98 -0.02
C LEU A 190 -18.24 1.06 -0.89
N GLY A 191 -19.12 0.27 -0.27
CA GLY A 191 -20.06 -0.65 -0.94
C GLY A 191 -21.36 -0.01 -1.42
N ASP A 192 -21.81 1.08 -0.80
CA ASP A 192 -23.06 1.80 -1.11
C ASP A 192 -23.02 2.63 -2.41
N ALA A 193 -21.94 2.57 -3.18
CA ALA A 193 -21.87 3.23 -4.48
C ALA A 193 -22.87 2.58 -5.46
N PRO A 194 -23.70 3.36 -6.19
CA PRO A 194 -24.71 2.81 -7.08
C PRO A 194 -24.08 1.77 -8.02
N SER A 195 -24.68 0.57 -8.02
CA SER A 195 -24.21 -0.61 -8.74
C SER A 195 -23.71 -0.24 -10.14
N GLY A 196 -22.38 -0.30 -10.34
CA GLY A 196 -21.70 0.01 -11.60
C GLY A 196 -20.68 1.15 -11.53
N ARG A 197 -20.60 1.93 -10.45
CA ARG A 197 -19.48 2.86 -10.20
C ARG A 197 -18.74 2.46 -8.93
N ALA A 198 -17.41 2.34 -9.02
CA ALA A 198 -16.58 2.29 -7.81
C ALA A 198 -16.86 3.53 -6.95
N GLY A 199 -17.03 3.36 -5.64
CA GLY A 199 -17.12 4.49 -4.72
C GLY A 199 -15.96 5.45 -4.95
N GLY A 200 -16.26 6.75 -4.99
CA GLY A 200 -15.25 7.77 -5.22
C GLY A 200 -14.17 7.77 -4.12
N PRO A 201 -13.01 8.41 -4.37
CA PRO A 201 -11.96 8.55 -3.37
C PRO A 201 -12.49 9.11 -2.04
N VAL A 202 -12.08 8.52 -0.91
CA VAL A 202 -12.41 9.05 0.42
C VAL A 202 -11.31 10.01 0.92
N PRO A 203 -11.65 11.08 1.67
CA PRO A 203 -10.64 11.96 2.24
C PRO A 203 -9.89 11.25 3.37
N ALA A 204 -8.59 11.01 3.20
CA ALA A 204 -7.79 10.22 4.15
C ALA A 204 -7.80 10.79 5.58
N ALA A 205 -7.47 12.07 5.76
CA ALA A 205 -7.39 12.70 7.09
C ALA A 205 -8.73 12.67 7.85
N GLY A 206 -9.84 12.94 7.16
CA GLY A 206 -11.19 12.91 7.75
C GLY A 206 -11.77 11.51 7.93
N THR A 207 -11.12 10.48 7.39
CA THR A 207 -11.56 9.08 7.47
C THR A 207 -10.62 8.25 8.34
N ALA A 208 -9.50 8.81 8.80
CA ALA A 208 -8.51 8.09 9.60
C ALA A 208 -9.06 7.63 10.96
N PRO A 209 -8.75 6.39 11.40
CA PRO A 209 -9.18 5.92 12.71
C PRO A 209 -8.28 6.45 13.83
N ARG A 210 -8.71 6.22 15.07
CA ARG A 210 -7.84 6.25 16.24
C ARG A 210 -7.25 4.86 16.49
N LEU A 211 -5.93 4.76 16.51
CA LEU A 211 -5.20 3.51 16.72
C LEU A 211 -5.25 3.04 18.18
N ARG A 212 -5.33 3.98 19.13
CA ARG A 212 -5.35 3.71 20.57
C ARG A 212 -6.59 4.33 21.21
N ARG A 213 -7.00 3.76 22.35
CA ARG A 213 -8.02 4.35 23.20
C ARG A 213 -7.48 5.69 23.76
N PRO A 214 -8.35 6.72 23.91
CA PRO A 214 -7.98 7.96 24.56
C PRO A 214 -7.59 7.76 26.03
#